data_AF-A0AA43ELZ3-F1
#
_entry.id   AF-A0AA43ELZ3-F1
#
_cell.length_a   1.000
_cell.length_b   1.000
_cell.length_c   1.000
_cell.angle_alpha   90.00
_cell.angle_beta   90.00
_cell.angle_gamma   90.00
#
_symmetry.space_group_name_H-M   'P 1'
#
loop_
_entity.id
_entity.type
_entity.pdbx_description
1 polymer ?
#
loop_
_entity_poly.entity_id
_entity_poly.type
_entity_poly.pdbx_seq_one_letter_code
_entity_poly.pdbx_strand_id
1 'polypeptide(L)'
;MGPSRTELMQFKVTPEERKLIENVAKKQGMTVSEYVRAAVIMDMVLEGEVGAMKVVVDSIGRKAVQVLRRRADRLADLGAEG
;
A
#
# COMPACT_ATOMS: atom_id res chain seq x y z
N MET A 1 4.99 -25.81 -2.10
CA MET A 1 4.35 -24.83 -3.01
C MET A 1 5.45 -24.25 -3.87
N GLY A 2 5.34 -24.34 -5.21
CA GLY A 2 6.32 -23.74 -6.11
C GLY A 2 6.34 -22.21 -5.97
N PRO A 3 7.37 -21.51 -6.48
CA PRO A 3 7.41 -20.06 -6.44
C PRO A 3 6.15 -19.50 -7.13
N SER A 4 5.38 -18.70 -6.39
CA SER A 4 4.20 -18.01 -6.93
C SER A 4 4.62 -17.24 -8.18
N ARG A 5 3.99 -17.51 -9.32
CA ARG A 5 4.24 -16.75 -10.55
C ARG A 5 3.90 -15.28 -10.29
N THR A 6 4.87 -14.40 -10.52
CA THR A 6 4.67 -12.95 -10.45
C THR A 6 4.40 -12.40 -11.84
N GLU A 7 3.50 -11.43 -11.93
CA GLU A 7 3.20 -10.70 -13.17
C GLU A 7 3.67 -9.24 -13.05
N LEU A 8 3.96 -8.62 -14.19
CA LEU A 8 4.47 -7.27 -14.27
C LEU A 8 3.33 -6.30 -14.63
N MET A 9 3.12 -5.29 -13.80
CA MET A 9 2.17 -4.20 -14.05
C MET A 9 2.93 -2.91 -14.36
N GLN A 10 2.58 -2.23 -15.46
CA GLN A 10 3.14 -0.94 -15.84
C GLN A 10 2.02 0.09 -15.96
N PHE A 11 2.30 1.30 -15.52
CA PHE A 11 1.42 2.45 -15.64
C PHE A 11 2.27 3.69 -15.89
N LYS A 12 1.66 4.70 -16.51
CA LYS A 12 2.32 5.98 -16.79
C LYS A 12 2.10 6.90 -15.59
N VAL A 13 3.13 7.68 -15.29
CA VAL A 13 3.09 8.77 -14.33
C VAL A 13 3.81 9.97 -14.91
N THR A 14 3.42 11.15 -14.46
CA THR A 14 4.14 12.39 -14.68
C THR A 14 5.47 12.40 -13.90
N PRO A 15 6.42 13.27 -14.26
CA PRO A 15 7.66 13.44 -13.50
C PRO A 15 7.42 13.87 -12.05
N GLU A 16 6.39 14.67 -11.79
CA GLU A 16 6.05 15.16 -10.45
C GLU A 16 5.51 14.04 -9.56
N GLU A 17 4.56 13.25 -10.07
CA GLU A 17 4.05 12.06 -9.39
C GLU A 17 5.18 11.08 -9.06
N ARG A 18 6.05 10.81 -10.04
CA ARG A 18 7.21 9.93 -9.85
C ARG A 18 8.08 10.40 -8.68
N LYS A 19 8.44 11.68 -8.66
CA LYS A 19 9.28 12.27 -7.59
C LYS A 19 8.63 12.16 -6.22
N LEU A 20 7.32 12.40 -6.14
CA LEU A 20 6.58 12.29 -4.87
C LEU A 20 6.55 10.84 -4.37
N ILE A 21 6.22 9.89 -5.26
CA ILE A 21 6.18 8.45 -4.93
C ILE A 21 7.54 7.97 -4.45
N GLU A 22 8.62 8.29 -5.17
CA GLU A 22 10.00 7.91 -4.81
C GLU A 22 10.40 8.46 -3.43
N ASN A 23 10.08 9.72 -3.15
CA ASN A 23 10.39 10.35 -1.86
C ASN A 23 9.65 9.68 -0.70
N VAL A 24 8.37 9.36 -0.87
CA VAL A 24 7.54 8.77 0.17
C VAL A 24 7.88 7.29 0.40
N ALA A 25 8.21 6.54 -0.66
CA ALA A 25 8.70 5.18 -0.57
C ALA A 25 10.04 5.13 0.19
N LYS A 26 10.98 6.02 -0.15
CA LYS A 26 12.27 6.15 0.55
C LYS A 26 12.11 6.46 2.03
N LYS A 27 11.24 7.42 2.39
CA LYS A 27 10.94 7.76 3.80
C LYS A 27 10.41 6.58 4.62
N GLN A 28 9.77 5.61 3.95
CA GLN A 28 9.24 4.40 4.58
C GLN A 28 10.18 3.19 4.49
N GLY A 29 11.36 3.34 3.90
CA GLY A 29 12.31 2.24 3.72
C GLY A 29 11.82 1.16 2.76
N MET A 30 10.97 1.53 1.78
CA MET A 30 10.39 0.60 0.80
C MET A 30 10.87 0.96 -0.61
N THR A 31 10.88 -0.03 -1.51
CA THR A 31 10.98 0.24 -2.95
C THR A 31 9.70 0.90 -3.47
N VAL A 32 9.79 1.57 -4.62
CA VAL A 32 8.62 2.20 -5.27
C VAL A 32 7.52 1.18 -5.55
N SER A 33 7.87 0.00 -6.07
CA SER A 33 6.90 -1.05 -6.40
C SER A 33 6.22 -1.62 -5.15
N GLU A 34 6.94 -1.81 -4.05
CA GLU A 34 6.35 -2.23 -2.77
C GLU A 34 5.41 -1.17 -2.22
N TYR A 35 5.81 0.10 -2.25
CA TYR A 35 5.01 1.20 -1.75
C TYR A 35 3.71 1.36 -2.56
N VAL A 36 3.79 1.40 -3.89
CA VAL A 36 2.62 1.54 -4.76
C VAL A 36 1.67 0.36 -4.58
N ARG A 37 2.18 -0.87 -4.59
CA ARG A 37 1.37 -2.07 -4.40
C ARG A 37 0.67 -2.08 -3.03
N ALA A 38 1.38 -1.71 -1.97
CA ALA A 38 0.80 -1.63 -0.63
C ALA A 38 -0.28 -0.54 -0.54
N ALA A 39 -0.06 0.62 -1.15
CA ALA A 39 -1.03 1.71 -1.18
C ALA A 39 -2.33 1.30 -1.90
N VAL A 40 -2.22 0.74 -3.10
CA VAL A 40 -3.38 0.30 -3.91
C VAL A 40 -4.16 -0.81 -3.22
N ILE A 41 -3.48 -1.81 -2.64
CA ILE A 41 -4.19 -2.91 -1.95
C ILE A 41 -4.87 -2.39 -0.67
N MET A 42 -4.25 -1.46 0.06
CA MET A 42 -4.88 -0.89 1.25
C MET A 42 -6.09 -0.05 0.94
N ASP A 43 -6.08 0.69 -0.17
CA ASP A 43 -7.24 1.46 -0.64
C ASP A 43 -8.45 0.54 -0.84
N MET A 44 -8.25 -0.59 -1.53
CA MET A 44 -9.27 -1.64 -1.67
C MET A 44 -9.76 -2.19 -0.32
N VAL A 45 -8.85 -2.39 0.66
CA VAL A 45 -9.24 -2.84 2.01
C VAL A 45 -10.12 -1.79 2.70
N LEU A 46 -9.80 -0.50 2.56
CA LEU A 46 -10.59 0.59 3.15
C LEU A 46 -11.97 0.70 2.50
N GLU A 47 -12.09 0.38 1.21
CA GLU A 47 -13.37 0.25 0.50
C GLU A 47 -14.16 -1.02 0.85
N GLY A 48 -13.57 -1.94 1.64
CA GLY A 48 -14.23 -3.16 2.10
C GLY A 48 -14.04 -4.38 1.17
N GLU A 49 -13.11 -4.33 0.23
CA GLU A 49 -12.85 -5.45 -0.69
C GLU A 49 -12.19 -6.63 0.04
N VAL A 50 -12.96 -7.71 0.19
CA VAL A 50 -12.56 -8.90 0.97
C VAL A 50 -11.37 -9.62 0.33
N GLY A 51 -11.26 -9.59 -1.00
CA GLY A 51 -10.12 -10.15 -1.72
C GLY A 51 -8.80 -9.47 -1.34
N ALA A 52 -8.83 -8.15 -1.16
CA ALA A 52 -7.64 -7.37 -0.78
C ALA A 52 -7.18 -7.69 0.64
N MET A 53 -8.11 -7.89 1.59
CA MET A 53 -7.79 -8.28 2.96
C MET A 53 -6.97 -9.58 3.01
N LYS A 54 -7.37 -10.57 2.22
CA LYS A 54 -6.65 -11.85 2.11
C LYS A 54 -5.23 -11.66 1.58
N VAL A 55 -5.07 -10.86 0.52
CA VAL A 55 -3.76 -10.56 -0.08
C VAL A 55 -2.84 -9.84 0.90
N VAL A 56 -3.35 -8.90 1.70
CA VAL A 56 -2.55 -8.18 2.71
C VAL A 56 -2.01 -9.13 3.77
N VAL A 57 -2.85 -10.06 4.26
CA VAL A 57 -2.47 -11.07 5.25
C VAL A 57 -1.41 -12.04 4.69
N ASP A 58 -1.60 -12.49 3.45
CA ASP A 58 -0.78 -13.53 2.84
C ASP A 58 0.55 -13.00 2.24
N SER A 59 0.59 -11.76 1.75
CA SER A 59 1.74 -11.26 0.94
C SER A 59 2.61 -10.19 1.61
N ILE A 60 2.02 -9.24 2.34
CA ILE A 60 2.79 -8.08 2.87
C ILE A 60 3.25 -8.35 4.32
N GLY A 61 2.64 -9.34 4.97
CA GLY A 61 2.97 -9.78 6.32
C GLY A 61 2.48 -8.81 7.39
N ARG A 62 2.20 -9.34 8.60
CA ARG A 62 1.53 -8.63 9.72
C ARG A 62 2.14 -7.26 10.08
N LYS A 63 3.45 -7.05 9.89
CA LYS A 63 4.12 -5.77 10.20
C LYS A 63 3.70 -4.64 9.28
N ALA A 64 3.57 -4.88 7.97
CA ALA A 64 3.11 -3.86 7.05
C ALA A 64 1.65 -3.52 7.31
N VAL A 65 0.82 -4.53 7.59
CA VAL A 65 -0.58 -4.33 8.01
C VAL A 65 -0.67 -3.44 9.26
N GLN A 66 0.20 -3.64 10.25
CA GLN A 66 0.23 -2.79 11.45
C GLN A 66 0.64 -1.34 11.14
N VAL A 67 1.62 -1.13 10.26
CA VAL A 67 2.03 0.23 9.85
C VAL A 67 0.91 0.93 9.08
N LEU A 68 0.21 0.18 8.22
CA LEU A 68 -0.86 0.70 7.37
C LEU A 68 -2.16 0.92 8.16
N ARG A 69 -2.50 0.05 9.12
CA ARG A 69 -3.58 0.25 10.08
C ARG A 69 -3.35 1.50 10.93
N ARG A 70 -2.13 1.71 11.45
CA ARG A 70 -1.76 2.94 12.16
C ARG A 70 -1.89 4.21 11.31
N ARG A 71 -1.84 4.11 9.98
CA ARG A 71 -2.11 5.24 9.07
C ARG A 71 -3.59 5.45 8.88
N ALA A 72 -4.36 4.38 8.67
CA ALA A 72 -5.81 4.45 8.58
C ALA A 72 -6.42 5.05 9.85
N ASP A 73 -5.98 4.60 11.03
CA ASP A 73 -6.44 5.12 12.33
C ASP A 73 -6.14 6.63 12.46
N ARG A 74 -4.94 7.08 12.06
CA ARG A 74 -4.60 8.53 12.05
C ARG A 74 -5.43 9.35 11.07
N LEU A 75 -5.78 8.78 9.92
CA LEU A 75 -6.63 9.46 8.95
C LEU A 75 -8.08 9.55 9.44
N ALA A 76 -8.56 8.53 10.16
CA ALA A 76 -9.87 8.55 10.81
C ALA A 76 -9.93 9.59 11.93
N ASP A 77 -8.88 9.71 12.75
CA ASP A 77 -8.80 10.73 13.81
C ASP A 77 -8.82 12.16 13.25
N LEU A 78 -8.15 12.41 12.11
CA LEU A 78 -8.18 13.72 11.44
C LEU A 78 -9.55 14.05 10.80
N GLY A 79 -10.37 13.04 10.50
CA GLY A 79 -11.74 13.22 10.01
C GLY A 79 -12.79 13.40 11.11
N ALA A 80 -12.44 13.14 12.37
CA ALA A 80 -13.33 13.29 13.52
C ALA A 80 -13.24 14.67 14.20
N GLU A 81 -12.27 15.51 13.82
CA GLU A 81 -12.10 16.88 14.30
C GLU A 81 -12.68 17.95 13.33
N GLY A 82 -13.47 17.53 12.32
CA GLY A 82 -14.10 18.39 11.30
C GLY A 82 -15.60 18.55 11.47
#